data_AF-A0A2L1S3C9-F1
#
_entry.id   AF-A0A2L1S3C9-F1
#
_cell.length_a   1.000
_cell.length_b   1.000
_cell.length_c   1.000
_cell.angle_alpha   90.00
_cell.angle_beta   90.00
_cell.angle_gamma   90.00
#
_symmetry.space_group_name_H-M   'P 1'
#
loop_
_entity.id
_entity.type
_entity.pdbx_description
1 polymer ?
#
loop_
_entity_poly.entity_id
_entity_poly.type
_entity_poly.pdbx_seq_one_letter_code
_entity_poly.pdbx_strand_id
1 'polypeptide(L)'
;MIMPNRIWETIVRLRTWFFNIVLALLFIAPEILNSPEVLAIIPAEYQRWFLVAAFLVNIWLRPRPAVLPTDPEVDMRKDRLGMGA
;
A
#
# COMPACT_ATOMS: atom_id res chain seq x y z
N MET A 1 19.55 -2.67 -16.89
CA MET A 1 19.51 -1.23 -16.57
C MET A 1 18.06 -0.77 -16.70
N ILE A 2 17.28 -0.87 -15.63
CA ILE A 2 15.89 -0.40 -15.63
C ILE A 2 15.96 1.09 -15.29
N MET A 3 15.52 1.94 -16.21
CA MET A 3 15.53 3.39 -16.05
C MET A 3 14.83 3.76 -14.72
N PRO A 4 15.43 4.60 -13.85
CA PRO A 4 14.78 5.03 -12.62
C PRO A 4 13.63 5.97 -12.99
N ASN A 5 12.46 5.38 -13.20
CA ASN A 5 11.25 6.16 -13.38
C ASN A 5 10.84 6.69 -12.00
N ARG A 6 11.25 7.92 -11.66
CA ARG A 6 10.94 8.58 -10.38
C ARG A 6 9.46 8.52 -10.02
N ILE A 7 8.59 8.50 -11.04
CA ILE A 7 7.14 8.33 -10.89
C ILE A 7 6.82 6.95 -10.29
N TRP A 8 7.42 5.89 -10.82
CA TRP A 8 7.24 4.52 -10.32
C TRP A 8 7.71 4.36 -8.88
N GLU A 9 8.89 4.91 -8.56
CA GLU A 9 9.43 4.89 -7.19
C GLU A 9 8.50 5.60 -6.20
N THR A 10 7.95 6.75 -6.61
CA THR A 10 6.98 7.52 -5.82
C THR A 10 5.70 6.73 -5.59
N ILE A 11 5.15 6.09 -6.64
CA ILE A 11 3.97 5.23 -6.54
C ILE A 11 4.22 4.07 -5.57
N VAL A 12 5.38 3.39 -5.67
CA VAL A 12 5.71 2.26 -4.81
C VAL A 12 5.88 2.68 -3.35
N ARG A 13 6.42 3.87 -3.08
CA ARG A 13 6.55 4.43 -1.73
C ARG A 13 5.21 4.86 -1.14
N LEU A 14 4.34 5.46 -1.95
CA LEU A 14 3.03 5.98 -1.52
C LEU A 14 1.94 4.92 -1.50
N ARG A 15 2.11 3.76 -2.18
CA ARG A 15 1.17 2.63 -2.21
C ARG A 15 0.56 2.36 -0.83
N THR A 16 1.41 2.19 0.18
CA THR A 16 0.94 1.86 1.53
C THR A 16 0.13 2.99 2.15
N TRP A 17 0.55 4.25 1.98
CA TRP A 17 -0.19 5.40 2.47
C TRP A 17 -1.54 5.55 1.80
N PHE A 18 -1.61 5.33 0.49
CA PHE A 18 -2.85 5.35 -0.26
C PHE A 18 -3.84 4.31 0.29
N PHE A 19 -3.40 3.06 0.45
CA PHE A 19 -4.25 2.01 1.02
C PHE A 19 -4.70 2.32 2.46
N ASN A 20 -3.81 2.86 3.29
CA ASN A 20 -4.15 3.25 4.66
C ASN A 20 -5.22 4.36 4.70
N ILE A 21 -5.07 5.40 3.87
CA ILE A 21 -6.03 6.51 3.80
C ILE A 21 -7.39 6.02 3.31
N VAL A 22 -7.40 5.20 2.25
CA VAL A 22 -8.65 4.63 1.73
C VAL A 22 -9.34 3.77 2.80
N LEU A 23 -8.58 2.93 3.51
CA LEU A 23 -9.15 2.12 4.59
C LEU A 23 -9.72 3.00 5.71
N ALA A 24 -8.97 4.01 6.14
CA ALA A 24 -9.40 4.94 7.19
C ALA A 24 -10.70 5.66 6.80
N LEU A 25 -10.82 6.11 5.55
CA LEU A 25 -12.04 6.72 5.03
C LEU A 25 -13.21 5.74 5.03
N LEU A 26 -13.00 4.48 4.64
CA LEU A 26 -14.04 3.45 4.66
C LEU A 26 -14.54 3.14 6.08
N PHE A 27 -13.68 3.26 7.10
CA PHE A 27 -14.07 3.09 8.51
C PHE A 27 -14.75 4.33 9.10
N ILE A 28 -14.33 5.54 8.71
CA ILE A 28 -14.88 6.80 9.24
C ILE A 28 -16.20 7.16 8.57
N ALA A 29 -16.37 6.83 7.29
CA ALA A 29 -17.53 7.18 6.47
C ALA A 29 -18.11 5.92 5.79
N PRO A 30 -18.78 5.03 6.55
CA PRO A 30 -19.37 3.80 6.02
C PRO A 30 -20.50 4.07 5.01
N GLU A 31 -21.10 5.25 5.02
CA GLU A 31 -22.04 5.70 3.99
C GLU A 31 -21.46 5.68 2.57
N ILE A 32 -20.13 5.83 2.42
CA ILE A 32 -19.46 5.72 1.12
C ILE A 32 -19.64 4.32 0.53
N LEU A 33 -19.55 3.27 1.36
CA LEU A 33 -19.77 1.89 0.90
C LEU A 33 -21.21 1.64 0.46
N ASN A 34 -22.16 2.38 1.05
CA ASN A 34 -23.58 2.27 0.76
C ASN A 34 -24.05 3.20 -0.36
N SER A 35 -23.14 3.93 -1.02
CA SER A 35 -23.50 4.75 -2.16
C SER A 35 -23.94 3.86 -3.34
N PRO A 36 -24.90 4.31 -4.16
CA PRO A 36 -25.36 3.55 -5.34
C PRO A 36 -24.22 3.19 -6.29
N GLU A 37 -23.25 4.08 -6.44
CA GLU A 37 -22.08 3.91 -7.29
C GLU A 37 -21.16 2.80 -6.78
N VAL A 38 -20.93 2.73 -5.47
CA VAL A 38 -20.10 1.68 -4.87
C VAL A 38 -20.83 0.34 -4.84
N LEU A 39 -22.12 0.34 -4.52
CA LEU A 39 -22.95 -0.88 -4.51
C LEU A 39 -23.07 -1.54 -5.89
N ALA A 40 -22.97 -0.75 -6.97
CA ALA A 40 -22.93 -1.26 -8.34
C ALA A 40 -21.64 -2.04 -8.65
N ILE A 41 -20.54 -1.74 -7.94
CA ILE A 41 -19.23 -2.41 -8.12
C ILE A 41 -19.06 -3.53 -7.09
N ILE A 42 -19.42 -3.26 -5.83
CA ILE A 42 -19.28 -4.15 -4.69
C ILE A 42 -20.67 -4.33 -4.07
N PRO A 43 -21.39 -5.41 -4.42
CA PRO A 43 -22.71 -5.68 -3.86
C PRO A 43 -22.66 -5.81 -2.33
N ALA A 44 -23.75 -5.44 -1.66
CA ALA A 44 -23.85 -5.40 -0.20
C ALA A 44 -23.42 -6.72 0.48
N GLU A 45 -23.77 -7.86 -0.12
CA GLU A 45 -23.40 -9.20 0.37
C GLU A 45 -21.88 -9.46 0.42
N TYR A 46 -21.09 -8.79 -0.42
CA TYR A 46 -19.63 -8.92 -0.47
C TYR A 46 -18.89 -7.86 0.34
N GLN A 47 -19.56 -6.81 0.84
CA GLN A 47 -18.90 -5.71 1.56
C GLN A 47 -18.07 -6.19 2.76
N ARG A 48 -18.56 -7.19 3.52
CA ARG A 48 -17.81 -7.76 4.65
C ARG A 48 -16.49 -8.38 4.20
N TRP A 49 -16.52 -9.17 3.13
CA TRP A 49 -15.33 -9.81 2.56
C TRP A 49 -14.39 -8.79 1.94
N PHE A 50 -14.93 -7.76 1.29
CA PHE A 50 -14.17 -6.64 0.75
C PHE A 50 -13.39 -5.91 1.85
N LEU A 51 -14.06 -5.57 2.97
CA LEU A 51 -13.41 -4.91 4.10
C LEU A 51 -12.31 -5.79 4.72
N VAL A 52 -12.57 -7.09 4.90
CA VAL A 52 -11.55 -8.03 5.40
C VAL A 52 -10.36 -8.10 4.45
N ALA A 53 -10.58 -8.24 3.14
CA ALA A 53 -9.53 -8.26 2.14
C ALA A 53 -8.73 -6.95 2.13
N ALA A 54 -9.41 -5.81 2.22
CA ALA A 54 -8.77 -4.50 2.31
C ALA A 54 -7.90 -4.39 3.57
N PHE A 55 -8.36 -4.92 4.72
CA PHE A 55 -7.60 -4.97 5.96
C PHE A 55 -6.40 -5.93 5.88
N LEU A 56 -6.54 -7.08 5.23
CA LEU A 56 -5.44 -8.01 5.00
C LEU A 56 -4.38 -7.39 4.07
N VAL A 57 -4.83 -6.72 3.00
CA VAL A 57 -3.95 -5.95 2.12
C VAL A 57 -3.27 -4.82 2.90
N ASN A 58 -3.97 -4.14 3.81
CA ASN A 58 -3.38 -3.14 4.69
C ASN A 58 -2.26 -3.70 5.56
N ILE A 59 -2.48 -4.84 6.23
CA ILE A 59 -1.46 -5.51 7.05
C ILE A 59 -0.28 -5.97 6.18
N TRP A 60 -0.58 -6.52 5.00
CA TRP A 60 0.45 -7.00 4.07
C TRP A 60 1.30 -5.85 3.53
N LEU A 61 0.66 -4.70 3.27
CA LEU A 61 1.29 -3.42 3.02
C LEU A 61 1.79 -2.83 4.33
N ARG A 62 2.85 -3.44 4.88
CA ARG A 62 3.52 -2.98 6.09
C ARG A 62 3.67 -1.44 6.07
N PRO A 63 3.29 -0.71 7.14
CA PRO A 63 3.29 0.76 7.21
C PRO A 63 4.71 1.31 7.31
N ARG A 64 5.49 1.12 6.26
CA ARG A 64 6.81 1.68 6.07
C ARG A 64 6.90 2.13 4.62
N PRO A 65 7.54 3.28 4.35
CA PRO A 65 7.96 3.60 2.99
C PRO A 65 8.71 2.40 2.41
N ALA A 66 8.34 1.98 1.20
CA ALA A 66 9.04 0.89 0.55
C ALA A 66 10.50 1.31 0.33
N VAL A 67 11.42 0.60 1.01
CA VAL A 67 12.86 0.76 0.83
C VAL A 67 13.23 0.21 -0.54
N LEU A 68 13.82 1.05 -1.37
CA LEU A 68 14.31 0.69 -2.69
C LEU A 68 15.76 0.22 -2.60
N PRO A 69 16.23 -0.66 -3.51
CA PRO A 69 17.63 -1.09 -3.55
C PRO A 69 18.64 0.04 -3.72
N THR A 70 18.18 1.19 -4.20
CA THR A 70 18.93 2.43 -4.40
C THR A 70 18.96 3.34 -3.17
N ASP A 71 18.23 2.99 -2.09
CA ASP A 71 18.22 3.81 -0.88
C ASP A 71 19.52 3.65 -0.08
N PRO A 72 20.10 4.74 0.46
CA PRO A 72 21.36 4.71 1.22
C PRO A 72 21.33 3.75 2.43
N GLU A 73 20.14 3.55 3.01
CA GLU A 73 19.93 2.63 4.12
C GLU A 73 20.14 1.15 3.76
N VAL A 74 20.02 0.79 2.48
CA VAL A 74 20.29 -0.56 1.98
C VAL A 74 21.79 -0.80 1.84
N ASP A 75 22.53 0.18 1.34
CA ASP A 75 23.98 0.08 1.15
C ASP A 75 24.72 -0.02 2.49
N MET A 76 24.33 0.80 3.47
CA MET A 76 24.85 0.69 4.85
C MET A 76 24.61 -0.69 5.47
N ARG A 77 23.52 -1.37 5.09
CA ARG A 77 23.21 -2.72 5.59
C ARG A 77 24.08 -3.78 4.93
N LYS A 78 24.39 -3.64 3.63
CA LYS A 78 25.29 -4.56 2.91
C LYS A 78 26.73 -4.46 3.42
N ASP A 79 27.21 -3.24 3.65
CA ASP A 79 28.53 -3.00 4.27
C ASP A 79 28.61 -3.63 5.66
N ARG A 80 27.58 -3.44 6.49
CA ARG A 80 27.54 -4.04 7.84
C ARG A 80 27.52 -5.57 7.82
N LEU A 81 26.96 -6.19 6.78
CA LEU A 81 26.88 -7.64 6.62
C LEU A 81 28.11 -8.24 5.92
N GLY A 82 29.11 -7.43 5.56
CA GLY A 82 30.32 -7.91 4.88
C GLY A 82 30.05 -8.45 3.47
N MET A 83 28.92 -8.09 2.87
CA MET A 83 28.53 -8.52 1.51
C MET A 83 28.86 -7.46 0.44
N GLY A 84 29.56 -6.38 0.82
CA GLY A 84 30.11 -5.40 -0.10
C GLY A 84 31.44 -5.90 -0.67
N ALA A 85 31.40 -6.40 -1.91
CA ALA A 85 32.55 -6.65 -2.77
C ALA A 85 32.35 -5.89 -4.09
#